data_AF-A0A7W1CMN5-F1
#
_entry.id   AF-A0A7W1CMN5-F1
#
_cell.length_a   1.000
_cell.length_b   1.000
_cell.length_c   1.000
_cell.angle_alpha   90.00
_cell.angle_beta   90.00
_cell.angle_gamma   90.00
#
_symmetry.space_group_name_H-M   'P 1'
#
loop_
_entity.id
_entity.type
_entity.pdbx_description
1 polymer ?
#
loop_
_entity_poly.entity_id
_entity_poly.type
_entity_poly.pdbx_seq_one_letter_code
_entity_poly.pdbx_strand_id
1 'polypeptide(L)'
;MSTPTTLLQTPLTDLARAIDTDGLAHHEAALRDVVAAARRAGLSPVLAGVLGDPGQPDVARLRAFGLLASQLAALGTPTPTTGVDSPVAA
;
A
#
# COMPACT_ATOMS: atom_id res chain seq x y z
N MET A 1 5.46 -14.70 21.20
CA MET A 1 5.52 -14.79 19.73
C MET A 1 4.69 -13.63 19.18
N SER A 2 5.33 -12.54 18.76
CA SER A 2 4.66 -11.31 18.36
C SER A 2 4.91 -11.03 16.88
N THR A 3 3.85 -10.91 16.08
CA THR A 3 3.90 -10.53 14.66
C THR A 3 3.64 -9.02 14.52
N PRO A 4 4.58 -8.22 13.98
CA PRO A 4 4.38 -6.77 13.81
C PRO A 4 3.61 -6.35 12.53
N THR A 5 3.05 -7.27 11.73
CA THR A 5 2.50 -6.95 10.39
C THR A 5 1.15 -6.21 10.38
N THR A 6 0.31 -6.37 11.41
CA THR A 6 -1.06 -5.81 11.42
C THR A 6 -1.11 -4.28 11.41
N LEU A 7 -0.05 -3.62 11.91
CA LEU A 7 -0.04 -2.17 12.10
C LEU A 7 0.12 -1.35 10.83
N LEU A 8 0.44 -1.95 9.66
CA LEU A 8 0.57 -1.22 8.38
C LEU A 8 -0.68 -1.33 7.49
N GLN A 9 -1.43 -2.42 7.61
CA GLN A 9 -2.69 -2.60 6.85
C GLN A 9 -3.83 -1.75 7.43
N THR A 10 -3.91 -1.66 8.76
CA THR A 10 -4.85 -0.78 9.47
C THR A 10 -4.72 0.70 9.06
N PRO A 11 -3.53 1.34 9.09
CA PRO A 11 -3.39 2.76 8.77
C PRO A 11 -3.63 3.08 7.29
N LEU A 12 -3.29 2.18 6.36
CA LEU A 12 -3.61 2.40 4.93
C LEU A 12 -5.12 2.32 4.67
N THR A 13 -5.82 1.41 5.37
CA THR A 13 -7.28 1.29 5.27
C THR A 13 -7.99 2.48 5.91
N ASP A 14 -7.49 2.96 7.06
CA ASP A 14 -8.03 4.15 7.71
C ASP A 14 -7.79 5.41 6.89
N LEU A 15 -6.60 5.55 6.28
CA LEU A 15 -6.32 6.63 5.35
C LEU A 15 -7.23 6.57 4.11
N ALA A 16 -7.50 5.39 3.56
CA ALA A 16 -8.43 5.24 2.45
C ALA A 16 -9.85 5.75 2.81
N ARG A 17 -10.32 5.42 4.03
CA ARG A 17 -11.62 5.89 4.54
C ARG A 17 -11.65 7.40 4.75
N ALA A 18 -10.57 7.96 5.27
CA ALA A 18 -10.45 9.41 5.46
C ALA A 18 -10.46 10.14 4.11
N ILE A 19 -9.71 9.64 3.11
CA ILE A 19 -9.72 10.18 1.75
C ILE A 19 -11.10 10.11 1.09
N ASP A 20 -11.86 9.04 1.31
CA ASP A 20 -13.23 8.90 0.79
C ASP A 20 -14.19 9.93 1.40
N THR A 21 -13.94 10.34 2.65
CA THR A 21 -14.78 11.29 3.40
C THR A 21 -14.40 12.75 3.10
N ASP A 22 -13.11 13.06 3.14
CA ASP A 22 -12.60 14.44 3.14
C ASP A 22 -11.91 14.81 1.82
N GLY A 23 -11.64 13.85 0.94
CA GLY A 23 -10.90 14.04 -0.31
C GLY A 23 -9.38 14.06 -0.13
N LEU A 24 -8.65 13.87 -1.24
CA LEU A 24 -7.18 13.75 -1.24
C LEU A 24 -6.46 14.99 -0.71
N ALA A 25 -6.96 16.19 -1.04
CA ALA A 25 -6.33 17.46 -0.70
C ALA A 25 -6.17 17.68 0.82
N HIS A 26 -7.06 17.11 1.64
CA HIS A 26 -7.00 17.22 3.10
C HIS A 26 -5.97 16.26 3.73
N HIS A 27 -5.44 15.30 2.97
CA HIS A 27 -4.53 14.26 3.46
C HIS A 27 -3.15 14.27 2.79
N GLU A 28 -2.75 15.38 2.17
CA GLU A 28 -1.47 15.51 1.44
C GLU A 28 -0.23 15.10 2.27
N ALA A 29 -0.24 15.32 3.59
CA ALA A 29 0.84 14.85 4.46
C ALA A 29 0.92 13.32 4.51
N ALA A 30 -0.20 12.65 4.74
CA ALA A 30 -0.27 11.20 4.78
C ALA A 30 0.00 10.58 3.41
N LEU A 31 -0.43 11.22 2.32
CA LEU A 31 -0.10 10.79 0.95
C LEU A 31 1.41 10.86 0.68
N ARG A 32 2.11 11.89 1.17
CA ARG A 32 3.57 11.97 1.09
C ARG A 32 4.25 10.83 1.86
N ASP A 33 3.70 10.43 3.00
CA ASP A 33 4.24 9.30 3.77
C ASP A 33 4.08 7.98 3.01
N VAL A 34 2.94 7.77 2.33
CA VAL A 34 2.73 6.60 1.45
C VAL A 34 3.71 6.61 0.28
N VAL A 35 3.92 7.76 -0.36
CA VAL A 35 4.92 7.92 -1.43
C VAL A 35 6.32 7.62 -0.92
N ALA A 36 6.69 8.11 0.26
CA ALA A 36 7.99 7.86 0.86
C ALA A 36 8.17 6.37 1.19
N ALA A 37 7.15 5.72 1.75
CA ALA A 37 7.16 4.28 2.03
C ALA A 37 7.33 3.46 0.73
N ALA A 38 6.56 3.79 -0.30
CA ALA A 38 6.65 3.14 -1.60
C ALA A 38 8.03 3.28 -2.24
N ARG A 39 8.63 4.47 -2.17
CA ARG A 39 9.99 4.72 -2.68
C ARG A 39 11.06 3.93 -1.92
N ARG A 40 10.97 3.88 -0.58
CA ARG A 40 11.91 3.08 0.24
C ARG A 40 11.80 1.59 -0.04
N ALA A 41 10.58 1.12 -0.36
CA ALA A 41 10.31 -0.25 -0.73
C ALA A 41 10.69 -0.59 -2.20
N GLY A 42 11.17 0.37 -2.98
CA GLY A 42 11.51 0.16 -4.39
C GLY A 42 10.30 -0.12 -5.30
N LEU A 43 9.10 0.29 -4.88
CA LEU A 43 7.88 0.14 -5.67
C LEU A 43 7.85 1.11 -6.86
N SER A 44 6.84 0.98 -7.72
CA SER A 44 6.76 1.69 -8.99
C SER A 44 6.97 3.21 -8.84
N PRO A 45 8.04 3.79 -9.43
CA PRO A 45 8.33 5.21 -9.33
C PRO A 45 7.27 6.05 -10.07
N VAL A 46 6.64 5.49 -11.11
CA VAL A 46 5.55 6.15 -11.85
C VAL A 46 4.33 6.32 -10.95
N LEU A 47 3.91 5.27 -10.24
CA LEU A 47 2.76 5.35 -9.33
C LEU A 47 3.04 6.31 -8.16
N ALA A 48 4.25 6.26 -7.62
CA ALA A 48 4.68 7.18 -6.56
C ALA A 48 4.74 8.64 -7.06
N GLY A 49 5.10 8.86 -8.33
CA GLY A 49 5.06 10.17 -8.99
C GLY A 49 3.64 10.69 -9.16
N VAL A 50 2.73 9.85 -9.70
CA VAL A 50 1.32 10.22 -9.89
C VAL A 50 0.65 10.55 -8.56
N LEU A 51 0.87 9.76 -7.51
CA LEU A 51 0.26 10.02 -6.20
C LEU A 51 0.77 11.32 -5.56
N GLY A 52 2.07 11.59 -5.70
CA GLY A 52 2.73 12.75 -5.10
C GLY A 52 2.58 14.06 -5.88
N ASP A 53 1.96 14.04 -7.06
CA ASP A 53 1.77 15.23 -7.90
C ASP A 53 0.34 15.78 -7.73
N PRO A 54 0.17 16.96 -7.08
CA PRO A 54 -1.14 17.59 -6.91
C PRO A 54 -1.71 18.17 -8.22
N GLY A 55 -0.93 18.26 -9.29
CA GLY A 55 -1.41 18.66 -10.61
C GLY A 55 -2.11 17.53 -11.37
N GLN A 56 -2.03 16.29 -10.88
CA GLN A 56 -2.69 15.15 -11.50
C GLN A 56 -4.18 15.07 -11.16
N PRO A 57 -5.02 14.53 -12.06
CA PRO A 57 -6.43 14.31 -11.76
C PRO A 57 -6.63 13.42 -10.53
N ASP A 58 -7.57 13.78 -9.65
CA ASP A 58 -7.86 13.03 -8.41
C ASP A 58 -8.12 11.55 -8.66
N VAL A 59 -8.83 11.21 -9.74
CA VAL A 59 -9.09 9.82 -10.12
C VAL A 59 -7.78 9.06 -10.39
N ALA A 60 -6.80 9.68 -11.05
CA ALA A 60 -5.50 9.07 -11.30
C ALA A 60 -4.71 8.89 -9.99
N ARG A 61 -4.75 9.88 -9.11
CA ARG A 61 -4.12 9.85 -7.78
C ARG A 61 -4.73 8.75 -6.89
N LEU A 62 -6.06 8.62 -6.86
CA LEU A 62 -6.77 7.56 -6.13
C LEU A 62 -6.42 6.17 -6.67
N ARG A 63 -6.34 6.01 -8.00
CA ARG A 63 -5.89 4.75 -8.61
C ARG A 63 -4.46 4.41 -8.23
N ALA A 64 -3.56 5.40 -8.27
CA ALA A 64 -2.17 5.22 -7.85
C ALA A 64 -2.08 4.84 -6.36
N PHE A 65 -2.86 5.49 -5.49
CA PHE A 65 -2.96 5.16 -4.07
C PHE A 65 -3.38 3.70 -3.86
N GLY A 66 -4.48 3.26 -4.47
CA GLY A 66 -4.97 1.88 -4.30
C GLY A 66 -3.94 0.83 -4.74
N LEU A 67 -3.24 1.07 -5.86
CA LEU A 67 -2.19 0.18 -6.34
C LEU A 67 -1.00 0.14 -5.38
N LEU A 68 -0.49 1.29 -4.92
CA LEU A 68 0.62 1.35 -3.97
C LEU A 68 0.25 0.74 -2.61
N ALA A 69 -0.95 0.99 -2.10
CA ALA A 69 -1.43 0.41 -0.86
C ALA A 69 -1.49 -1.12 -0.93
N SER A 70 -1.95 -1.67 -2.06
CA SER A 70 -1.98 -3.13 -2.27
C SER A 70 -0.57 -3.75 -2.31
N GLN A 71 0.38 -3.09 -2.97
CA GLN A 71 1.77 -3.52 -3.04
C GLN A 71 2.48 -3.43 -1.68
N LEU A 72 2.26 -2.33 -0.94
CA LEU A 72 2.79 -2.17 0.42
C LEU A 72 2.22 -3.23 1.38
N ALA A 73 0.94 -3.56 1.26
CA ALA A 73 0.33 -4.63 2.05
C ALA A 73 0.96 -6.00 1.73
N ALA A 74 1.21 -6.29 0.45
CA ALA A 74 1.85 -7.54 0.01
C ALA A 74 3.29 -7.70 0.53
N LEU A 75 4.03 -6.59 0.70
CA LEU A 75 5.37 -6.62 1.32
C LEU A 75 5.33 -6.90 2.83
N GLY A 76 4.23 -6.54 3.49
CA GLY A 76 4.03 -6.80 4.91
C GLY A 76 3.61 -8.24 5.22
N THR A 77 2.90 -8.89 4.28
CA THR A 77 2.50 -10.30 4.42
C THR A 77 3.70 -11.22 4.18
N PRO A 78 4.18 -11.97 5.19
CA PRO A 78 5.01 -13.12 4.88
C PRO A 78 4.16 -14.07 4.04
N THR A 79 4.55 -14.28 2.78
CA THR A 79 4.01 -15.37 1.95
C THR A 79 4.09 -16.65 2.77
N PRO A 80 2.97 -17.37 3.01
CA PRO A 80 3.10 -18.74 3.48
C PRO A 80 3.84 -19.49 2.39
N THR A 81 5.10 -19.85 2.65
CA THR A 81 5.81 -20.82 1.83
C THR A 81 5.00 -22.10 1.95
N THR A 82 4.10 -22.33 1.01
CA THR A 82 3.37 -23.60 0.90
C THR A 82 4.41 -24.64 0.55
N GLY A 83 5.06 -25.21 1.57
CA GLY A 83 5.71 -26.51 1.49
C GLY A 83 4.61 -27.53 1.24
N VAL A 84 4.24 -27.71 -0.02
CA VAL A 84 3.64 -28.97 -0.47
C VAL A 84 4.82 -29.94 -0.61
N ASP A 85 5.31 -30.41 0.52
CA ASP A 85 5.93 -31.73 0.58
C ASP A 85 4.82 -32.73 0.27
N SER A 86 4.68 -33.04 -1.02
CA SER A 86 4.07 -34.28 -1.45
C SER A 86 5.17 -35.35 -1.36
N PRO A 87 4.96 -36.39 -0.54
CA PRO A 87 5.37 -37.71 -0.97
C PRO A 87 4.14 -38.62 -1.07
N VAL A 88 3.96 -39.09 -2.29
CA VAL A 88 3.30 -40.36 -2.63
C VAL A 88 3.85 -41.49 -1.76
N ALA A 89 2.96 -42.24 -1.10
CA ALA A 89 2.96 -43.71 -0.99
C ALA A 89 2.09 -44.18 0.20
N ALA A 90 1.00 -44.87 -0.12
CA ALA A 90 0.49 -45.99 0.65
C ALA A 90 -0.04 -47.03 -0.36
#